data_AF-A0A7S3RKK1-F1
#
_entry.id   AF-A0A7S3RKK1-F1
#
_cell.length_a   1.000
_cell.length_b   1.000
_cell.length_c   1.000
_cell.angle_alpha   90.00
_cell.angle_beta   90.00
_cell.angle_gamma   90.00
#
_symmetry.space_group_name_H-M   'P 1'
#
loop_
_entity.id
_entity.type
_entity.pdbx_description
1 polymer ?
#
loop_
_entity_poly.entity_id
_entity_poly.type
_entity_poly.pdbx_seq_one_letter_code
_entity_poly.pdbx_strand_id
1 'polypeptide(L)'
;PVFAYIPPGGELRGGSWVVIDPAINPEQMEMYADVESRGGILEPAGIVEVKFRAPQQKQLMHRLDSEMQELDQLMETATSLDDAQSMAEVEAKIKVREEKLGPLYTQIACEF
;
A
#
# COMPACT_ATOMS: atom_id res chain seq x y z
N PRO A 1 31.84 -19.23 15.56
CA PRO A 1 30.43 -19.25 15.09
C PRO A 1 29.63 -18.09 15.71
N VAL A 2 28.82 -17.43 14.89
CA VAL A 2 27.97 -16.27 15.18
C VAL A 2 26.57 -16.59 14.67
N PHE A 3 25.57 -16.44 15.54
CA PHE A 3 24.17 -16.67 15.21
C PHE A 3 23.40 -15.36 15.35
N ALA A 4 22.81 -14.90 14.26
CA ALA A 4 21.87 -13.79 14.26
C ALA A 4 20.45 -14.36 14.22
N TYR A 5 19.64 -14.07 15.25
CA TYR A 5 18.24 -14.50 15.30
C TYR A 5 17.33 -13.29 15.41
N ILE A 6 16.38 -13.16 14.48
CA ILE A 6 15.30 -12.18 14.57
C ILE A 6 14.14 -12.81 15.35
N PRO A 7 13.84 -12.36 16.58
CA PRO A 7 12.82 -12.99 17.43
C PRO A 7 11.38 -12.68 16.96
N PRO A 8 10.34 -13.34 17.52
CA PRO A 8 8.94 -13.01 17.27
C PRO A 8 8.66 -11.52 17.49
N GLY A 9 7.97 -10.87 16.54
CA GLY A 9 7.72 -9.43 16.56
C GLY A 9 8.97 -8.55 16.40
N GLY A 10 10.15 -9.16 16.24
CA GLY A 10 11.40 -8.46 15.94
C GLY A 10 11.42 -7.95 14.51
N GLU A 11 12.10 -6.83 14.31
CA GLU A 11 12.19 -6.17 13.00
C GLU A 11 13.65 -5.99 12.57
N LEU A 12 13.92 -6.30 11.30
CA LEU A 12 15.19 -5.98 10.65
C LEU A 12 14.94 -5.10 9.42
N ARG A 13 15.59 -3.93 9.38
CA ARG A 13 15.37 -2.90 8.35
C ARG A 13 16.68 -2.46 7.71
N GLY A 14 16.62 -2.14 6.42
CA GLY A 14 17.62 -1.39 5.66
C GLY A 14 19.05 -1.49 6.18
N GLY A 15 19.57 -0.39 6.73
CA GLY A 15 20.96 -0.29 7.20
C GLY A 15 21.32 -1.25 8.33
N SER A 16 20.39 -1.58 9.22
CA SER A 16 20.62 -2.54 10.31
C SER A 16 20.82 -3.95 9.78
N TRP A 17 20.16 -4.33 8.69
CA TRP A 17 20.39 -5.61 8.03
C TRP A 17 21.81 -5.70 7.49
N VAL A 18 22.25 -4.67 6.76
CA VAL A 18 23.53 -4.67 6.04
C VAL A 18 24.73 -4.94 6.95
N VAL A 19 24.67 -4.54 8.22
CA VAL A 19 25.78 -4.71 9.17
C VAL A 19 25.78 -6.06 9.91
N ILE A 20 24.73 -6.88 9.77
CA ILE A 20 24.63 -8.21 10.38
C ILE A 20 24.41 -9.34 9.35
N ASP A 21 24.52 -9.04 8.06
CA ASP A 21 24.26 -10.00 6.99
C ASP A 21 25.30 -11.15 7.01
N PRO A 22 24.89 -12.42 6.89
CA PRO A 22 25.81 -13.56 6.86
C PRO A 22 26.86 -13.50 5.74
N ALA A 23 26.58 -12.76 4.64
CA ALA A 23 27.53 -12.56 3.57
C ALA A 23 28.81 -11.82 4.00
N ILE A 24 28.80 -11.16 5.17
CA ILE A 24 29.99 -10.56 5.77
C ILE A 24 31.04 -11.62 6.10
N ASN A 25 30.64 -12.77 6.65
CA ASN A 25 31.54 -13.90 6.93
C ASN A 25 30.79 -15.25 6.86
N PRO A 26 30.61 -15.81 5.65
CA PRO A 26 29.80 -17.01 5.42
C PRO A 26 30.29 -18.27 6.13
N GLU A 27 31.58 -18.32 6.52
CA GLU A 27 32.15 -19.49 7.22
C GLU A 27 31.82 -19.50 8.71
N GLN A 28 31.43 -18.35 9.28
CA GLN A 28 31.21 -18.21 10.72
C GLN A 28 29.81 -17.69 11.08
N MET A 29 29.08 -17.11 10.14
CA MET A 29 27.80 -16.45 10.39
C MET A 29 26.63 -17.25 9.83
N GLU A 30 25.60 -17.40 10.66
CA GLU A 30 24.31 -17.96 10.29
C GLU A 30 23.20 -17.00 10.76
N MET A 31 22.17 -16.83 9.94
CA MET A 31 21.02 -15.98 10.27
C MET A 31 19.73 -16.80 10.21
N TYR A 32 18.90 -16.62 11.24
CA TYR A 32 17.60 -17.24 11.40
C TYR A 32 16.57 -16.15 11.71
N ALA A 33 15.32 -16.38 11.34
CA ALA A 33 14.24 -15.44 11.59
C ALA A 33 13.01 -16.22 12.06
N ASP A 34 12.35 -15.71 13.09
CA ASP A 34 11.06 -16.22 13.55
C ASP A 34 9.98 -16.00 12.47
N VAL A 35 8.98 -16.88 12.43
CA VAL A 35 7.86 -16.77 11.47
C VAL A 35 7.00 -15.53 11.70
N GLU A 36 6.98 -14.98 12.91
CA GLU A 36 6.28 -13.73 13.26
C GLU A 36 7.21 -12.50 13.22
N SER A 37 8.46 -12.67 12.79
CA SER A 37 9.38 -11.54 12.60
C SER A 37 9.12 -10.82 11.27
N ARG A 38 9.60 -9.57 11.16
CA ARG A 38 9.45 -8.76 9.93
C ARG A 38 10.81 -8.29 9.41
N GLY A 39 11.11 -8.55 8.14
CA GLY A 39 12.32 -8.09 7.46
C GLY A 39 12.02 -7.26 6.21
N GLY A 40 12.74 -6.18 5.95
CA GLY A 40 12.54 -5.38 4.75
C GLY A 40 13.53 -4.22 4.57
N ILE A 41 13.47 -3.55 3.41
CA ILE A 41 14.34 -2.39 3.13
C ILE A 41 13.85 -1.16 3.92
N LEU A 42 12.53 -0.93 3.92
CA LEU A 42 11.86 0.15 4.63
C LEU A 42 10.69 -0.41 5.44
N GLU A 43 10.20 0.37 6.40
CA GLU A 43 8.93 0.08 7.06
C GLU A 43 7.76 0.16 6.05
N PRO A 44 6.66 -0.57 6.27
CA PRO A 44 5.56 -0.64 5.31
C PRO A 44 5.01 0.73 4.89
N ALA A 45 4.81 1.65 5.85
CA ALA A 45 4.35 3.01 5.55
C ALA A 45 5.31 3.75 4.59
N GLY A 46 6.62 3.59 4.76
CA GLY A 46 7.62 4.18 3.86
C GLY A 46 7.59 3.56 2.46
N ILE A 47 7.28 2.27 2.34
CA ILE A 47 7.10 1.63 1.02
C ILE A 47 5.86 2.18 0.32
N VAL A 48 4.75 2.33 1.03
CA VAL A 48 3.48 2.86 0.49
C VAL A 48 3.68 4.26 -0.08
N GLU A 49 4.39 5.13 0.64
CA GLU A 49 4.69 6.50 0.18
C GLU A 49 5.55 6.58 -1.09
N VAL A 50 6.29 5.52 -1.43
CA VAL A 50 7.15 5.49 -2.62
C VAL A 50 6.50 4.71 -3.76
N LYS A 51 5.90 3.56 -3.48
CA LYS A 51 5.46 2.58 -4.48
C LYS A 51 3.95 2.56 -4.70
N PHE A 52 3.15 2.90 -3.68
CA PHE A 52 1.69 2.78 -3.74
C PHE A 52 1.00 4.04 -3.20
N ARG A 53 1.32 5.18 -3.82
CA ARG A 53 0.83 6.51 -3.44
C ARG A 53 -0.65 6.69 -3.78
N ALA A 54 -1.20 7.83 -3.36
CA ALA A 54 -2.61 8.17 -3.58
C ALA A 54 -3.14 7.91 -5.01
N PRO A 55 -2.41 8.20 -6.11
CA PRO A 55 -2.90 7.90 -7.46
C PRO A 55 -3.11 6.39 -7.71
N GLN A 56 -2.19 5.55 -7.26
CA GLN A 56 -2.31 4.08 -7.40
C GLN A 56 -3.44 3.55 -6.50
N GLN A 57 -3.58 4.10 -5.30
CA GLN A 57 -4.68 3.75 -4.40
C GLN A 57 -6.03 4.11 -4.99
N LYS A 58 -6.17 5.30 -5.60
CA LYS A 58 -7.39 5.71 -6.30
C LYS A 58 -7.72 4.76 -7.46
N GLN A 59 -6.74 4.43 -8.30
CA GLN A 59 -6.94 3.43 -9.36
C GLN A 59 -7.46 2.09 -8.82
N LEU A 60 -6.97 1.67 -7.64
CA LEU A 60 -7.46 0.48 -6.97
C LEU A 60 -8.89 0.64 -6.42
N MET A 61 -9.26 1.83 -5.90
CA MET A 61 -10.62 2.16 -5.47
C MET A 61 -11.60 2.03 -6.63
N HIS A 62 -11.33 2.68 -7.76
CA HIS A 62 -12.14 2.59 -8.97
C HIS A 62 -12.25 1.15 -9.51
N ARG A 63 -11.24 0.31 -9.28
CA ARG A 63 -11.25 -1.09 -9.72
C ARG A 63 -12.01 -2.04 -8.80
N LEU A 64 -12.02 -1.81 -7.49
CA LEU A 64 -12.50 -2.80 -6.50
C LEU A 64 -13.75 -2.37 -5.73
N ASP A 65 -14.00 -1.06 -5.61
CA ASP A 65 -15.16 -0.56 -4.88
C ASP A 65 -16.39 -0.51 -5.80
N SER A 66 -17.46 -1.22 -5.43
CA SER A 66 -18.64 -1.35 -6.27
C SER A 66 -19.38 -0.01 -6.47
N GLU A 67 -19.46 0.81 -5.43
CA GLU A 67 -20.08 2.15 -5.50
C GLU A 67 -19.28 3.06 -6.43
N MET A 68 -17.94 2.98 -6.40
CA MET A 68 -17.10 3.69 -7.35
C MET A 68 -17.33 3.25 -8.81
N GLN A 69 -17.42 1.95 -9.06
CA GLN A 69 -17.69 1.43 -10.41
C GLN A 69 -19.03 1.91 -10.96
N GLU A 70 -20.06 1.99 -10.11
CA GLU A 70 -21.37 2.53 -10.50
C GLU A 70 -21.29 4.02 -10.85
N LEU A 71 -20.55 4.81 -10.05
CA LEU A 71 -20.34 6.24 -10.31
C LEU A 71 -19.53 6.48 -11.60
N ASP A 72 -18.53 5.66 -11.88
CA ASP A 72 -17.75 5.73 -13.11
C ASP A 72 -18.62 5.41 -14.35
N GLN A 73 -19.49 4.39 -14.25
CA GLN A 73 -20.43 4.07 -15.32
C GLN A 73 -21.45 5.20 -15.57
N LEU A 74 -21.92 5.85 -14.50
CA LEU A 74 -22.80 7.02 -14.61
C LEU A 74 -22.11 8.18 -15.33
N MET A 75 -20.81 8.41 -15.05
CA MET A 75 -19.99 9.39 -15.78
C MET A 75 -19.82 9.04 -17.25
N GLU A 76 -19.60 7.77 -17.58
CA GLU A 76 -19.41 7.32 -18.97
C GLU A 76 -20.69 7.35 -19.82
N THR A 77 -21.86 7.17 -19.19
CA THR A 77 -23.16 7.09 -19.89
C THR A 77 -23.74 8.47 -20.21
N ALA A 78 -23.35 9.51 -19.48
CA ALA A 78 -23.80 10.88 -19.72
C ALA A 78 -23.25 11.41 -21.05
N THR A 79 -24.15 11.70 -21.99
CA THR A 79 -23.80 12.00 -23.40
C THR A 79 -24.41 13.31 -23.90
N SER A 80 -25.24 14.00 -23.13
CA SER A 80 -25.93 15.22 -23.55
C SER A 80 -25.45 16.49 -22.84
N LEU A 81 -25.64 17.65 -23.48
CA LEU A 81 -25.20 18.96 -22.97
C LEU A 81 -25.99 19.43 -21.74
N ASP A 82 -27.21 18.91 -21.55
CA ASP A 82 -28.05 19.17 -20.37
C ASP A 82 -27.55 18.42 -19.11
N ASP A 83 -26.67 17.43 -19.29
CA ASP A 83 -26.09 16.62 -18.21
C ASP A 83 -24.91 17.31 -17.50
N ALA A 84 -24.46 18.48 -17.96
CA ALA A 84 -23.26 19.14 -17.40
C ALA A 84 -23.38 19.39 -15.88
N GLN A 85 -24.58 19.72 -15.40
CA GLN A 85 -24.85 19.91 -13.98
C GLN A 85 -24.88 18.57 -13.22
N SER A 86 -25.45 17.53 -13.83
CA SER A 86 -25.46 16.16 -13.27
C SER A 86 -24.06 15.55 -13.22
N MET A 87 -23.20 15.84 -14.20
CA MET A 87 -21.80 15.41 -14.23
C MET A 87 -20.99 16.03 -13.10
N ALA A 88 -21.19 17.32 -12.83
CA ALA A 88 -20.55 17.99 -11.69
C ALA A 88 -21.00 17.38 -10.34
N GLU A 89 -22.27 16.98 -10.23
CA GLU A 89 -22.78 16.28 -9.04
C GLU A 89 -22.18 14.88 -8.87
N VAL A 90 -22.02 14.12 -9.96
CA VAL A 90 -21.40 12.79 -9.92
C VAL A 90 -19.91 12.89 -9.59
N GLU A 91 -19.19 13.85 -10.17
CA GLU A 91 -17.77 14.11 -9.84
C GLU A 91 -17.60 14.48 -8.35
N ALA A 92 -18.52 15.28 -7.81
CA ALA A 92 -18.53 15.60 -6.38
C ALA A 92 -18.75 14.34 -5.51
N LYS A 93 -19.64 13.43 -5.91
CA LYS A 93 -19.87 12.15 -5.21
C LYS A 93 -18.65 11.23 -5.26
N ILE A 94 -18.00 11.13 -6.43
CA ILE A 94 -16.74 10.39 -6.59
C ILE A 94 -15.70 10.91 -5.60
N LYS A 95 -15.48 12.23 -5.58
CA LYS A 95 -14.51 12.85 -4.66
C LYS A 95 -14.81 12.54 -3.19
N VAL A 96 -16.08 12.64 -2.78
CA VAL A 96 -16.49 12.30 -1.40
C VAL A 96 -16.23 10.83 -1.08
N ARG A 97 -16.48 9.91 -2.03
CA ARG A 97 -16.23 8.48 -1.86
C ARG A 97 -14.73 8.18 -1.78
N GLU A 98 -13.91 8.77 -2.64
CA GLU A 98 -12.45 8.66 -2.59
C GLU A 98 -11.88 9.11 -1.24
N GLU A 99 -12.32 10.27 -0.73
CA GLU A 99 -11.88 10.81 0.56
C GLU A 99 -12.27 9.88 1.72
N LYS A 100 -13.47 9.27 1.65
CA LYS A 100 -13.95 8.30 2.64
C LYS A 100 -13.15 6.99 2.62
N LEU A 101 -12.77 6.51 1.43
CA LEU A 101 -12.01 5.26 1.27
C LEU A 101 -10.52 5.41 1.55
N GLY A 102 -9.96 6.63 1.42
CA GLY A 102 -8.54 6.93 1.56
C GLY A 102 -7.84 6.27 2.76
N PRO A 103 -8.32 6.47 4.00
CA PRO A 103 -7.70 5.88 5.19
C PRO A 103 -7.68 4.36 5.18
N LEU A 104 -8.78 3.73 4.71
CA LEU A 104 -8.89 2.27 4.63
C LEU A 104 -7.92 1.69 3.59
N TYR A 105 -7.84 2.29 2.41
CA TYR A 105 -6.93 1.86 1.35
C TYR A 105 -5.46 2.07 1.73
N THR A 106 -5.16 3.12 2.51
CA THR A 106 -3.81 3.31 3.06
C THR A 106 -3.47 2.20 4.06
N GLN A 107 -4.40 1.81 4.93
CA GLN A 107 -4.20 0.70 5.86
C GLN A 107 -4.00 -0.63 5.13
N ILE A 108 -4.82 -0.92 4.10
CA ILE A 108 -4.66 -2.11 3.26
C ILE A 108 -3.29 -2.10 2.59
N ALA A 109 -2.86 -0.95 2.06
CA ALA A 109 -1.56 -0.83 1.40
C ALA A 109 -0.38 -1.05 2.36
N CYS A 110 -0.51 -0.72 3.65
CA CYS A 110 0.52 -0.98 4.65
C CYS A 110 0.61 -2.46 5.07
N GLU A 111 -0.44 -3.24 4.89
CA GLU A 111 -0.45 -4.67 5.25
C GLU A 111 -0.11 -5.59 4.06
N PHE A 112 -0.33 -5.12 2.83
CA PHE A 112 -0.02 -5.85 1.59
C PHE A 112 1.48 -5.88 1.27
#